data_AF-A0A3N9P308-F1
#
_entry.id   AF-A0A3N9P308-F1
#
_cell.length_a   1.000
_cell.length_b   1.000
_cell.length_c   1.000
_cell.angle_alpha   90.00
_cell.angle_beta   90.00
_cell.angle_gamma   90.00
#
_symmetry.space_group_name_H-M   'P 1'
#
loop_
_entity.id
_entity.type
_entity.pdbx_description
1 polymer ?
#
loop_
_entity_poly.entity_id
_entity_poly.type
_entity_poly.pdbx_seq_one_letter_code
_entity_poly.pdbx_strand_id
1 'polypeptide(L)'
;MAAKGSKGSIILEILIVLMALLLVAVIIVPNQIWKEEEKITQTCRNNLTSLYEAERFYYQHNNVYTDSLSKMLAFVQSDSGLNKRQTLVSLTNSFTQILDNILSVPSVNNISVISTAQFEITGDLVGNERYFRKYEGVTETSREIIRDLNRIDSSASFPNFSKVKLFVDTLRYLKESVSDYSLQDAILRAINAVDSMKLYYPKIEREAFDQFWDEEYRKISTFISEIRATDISKVSTVPDRLRKFIDQINSKVQDLNTSNIQSDIEKLEVERKNLDELHQKFLSPEFFMLTKRKSLTKLIETDSLLINLSQDNFICPDAETVYIIDTTQARLIVECPNLLDYFHQKFQKNIEPIRDIQLYNQIRQIDAIFDSTRIVLDEDRQLLRRYTDVLLMVKELLVEMDQLSNAFFYRYAKETIDFIDLIDREKQLSILKPAIENILNPLDTLGTRTRTRDVADLEKQLNYFRGKLEKIDSTISEMRLPSSIRRRVVDTSEPFQAVFDVVTEMKNSFNPELGEKFHEVSKELEKTLLNALEGQSERVYVIFSKQHINHGYIDSGEKSWEEE
;
A
#
# COMPACT_ATOMS: atom_id res chain seq x y z
N MET A 1 -39.28 -60.87 -28.28
CA MET A 1 -38.09 -60.57 -29.10
C MET A 1 -37.06 -59.94 -28.19
N ALA A 2 -35.87 -60.55 -28.12
CA ALA A 2 -34.81 -60.18 -27.19
C ALA A 2 -34.34 -58.74 -27.43
N ALA A 3 -34.36 -57.92 -26.38
CA ALA A 3 -33.67 -56.64 -26.35
C ALA A 3 -32.16 -56.92 -26.43
N LYS A 4 -31.60 -56.87 -27.65
CA LYS A 4 -30.16 -56.77 -27.84
C LYS A 4 -29.72 -55.47 -27.17
N GLY A 5 -29.23 -55.57 -25.94
CA GLY A 5 -28.48 -54.49 -25.30
C GLY A 5 -27.30 -54.17 -26.21
N SER A 6 -27.39 -53.06 -26.94
CA SER A 6 -26.26 -52.51 -27.67
C SER A 6 -25.16 -52.27 -26.64
N LYS A 7 -24.09 -53.07 -26.71
CA LYS A 7 -22.87 -52.77 -25.98
C LYS A 7 -22.42 -51.41 -26.52
N GLY A 8 -22.66 -50.36 -25.75
CA GLY A 8 -22.13 -49.04 -26.04
C GLY A 8 -20.64 -49.20 -26.31
N SER A 9 -20.16 -48.58 -27.38
CA SER A 9 -18.75 -48.66 -27.73
C SER A 9 -17.95 -48.14 -26.54
N ILE A 10 -17.20 -49.02 -25.88
CA ILE A 10 -16.33 -48.70 -24.73
C ILE A 10 -15.41 -47.52 -25.07
N ILE A 11 -15.05 -47.39 -26.34
CA ILE A 11 -14.25 -46.28 -26.89
C ILE A 11 -14.98 -44.93 -26.72
N LEU A 12 -16.29 -44.86 -26.97
CA LEU A 12 -17.07 -43.63 -26.80
C LEU A 12 -17.20 -43.24 -25.33
N GLU A 13 -17.37 -44.21 -24.43
CA GLU A 13 -17.45 -43.95 -22.99
C GLU A 13 -16.12 -43.40 -22.45
N ILE A 14 -14.99 -44.00 -22.85
CA ILE A 14 -13.65 -43.51 -22.52
C ILE A 14 -13.43 -42.10 -23.08
N LEU A 15 -13.86 -41.84 -24.32
CA LEU A 15 -13.71 -40.52 -24.95
C LEU A 15 -14.54 -39.44 -24.24
N ILE A 16 -15.78 -39.75 -23.83
CA ILE A 16 -16.63 -38.83 -23.07
C ILE A 16 -15.99 -38.50 -21.72
N VAL A 17 -15.48 -39.50 -21.00
CA VAL A 17 -14.78 -39.28 -19.73
C VAL A 17 -13.53 -38.41 -19.92
N LEU A 18 -12.75 -38.66 -20.98
CA LEU A 18 -11.56 -37.88 -21.29
C LEU A 18 -11.90 -36.43 -21.66
N MET A 19 -12.96 -36.19 -22.44
CA MET A 19 -13.44 -34.84 -22.75
C MET A 19 -14.00 -34.11 -21.52
N ALA A 20 -14.71 -34.83 -20.64
CA ALA A 20 -15.18 -34.26 -19.38
C ALA A 20 -14.01 -33.85 -18.48
N LEU A 21 -12.96 -34.67 -18.38
CA LEU A 21 -11.73 -34.33 -17.66
C LEU A 21 -11.01 -33.12 -18.26
N LEU A 22 -10.90 -33.04 -19.59
CA LEU A 22 -10.34 -31.86 -20.27
C LEU A 22 -11.16 -30.60 -20.00
N LEU A 23 -12.49 -30.68 -20.02
CA LEU A 23 -13.37 -29.55 -19.74
C LEU A 23 -13.19 -29.07 -18.29
N VAL A 24 -13.10 -29.99 -17.33
CA VAL A 24 -12.80 -29.66 -15.94
C VAL A 24 -11.42 -28.99 -15.81
N ALA A 25 -10.40 -29.51 -16.49
CA ALA A 25 -9.05 -28.93 -16.48
C ALA A 25 -9.02 -27.50 -17.06
N VAL A 26 -9.76 -27.25 -18.15
CA VAL A 26 -9.88 -25.92 -18.78
C VAL A 26 -10.49 -24.88 -17.85
N ILE A 27 -11.30 -25.29 -16.87
CA ILE A 27 -11.90 -24.38 -15.89
C ILE A 27 -10.99 -24.22 -14.66
N ILE A 28 -10.41 -25.32 -14.15
CA ILE A 28 -9.67 -25.31 -12.89
C ILE A 28 -8.27 -24.68 -13.06
N VAL A 29 -7.56 -25.00 -14.14
CA VAL A 29 -6.16 -24.59 -14.32
C VAL A 29 -6.01 -23.06 -14.42
N PRO A 30 -6.79 -22.32 -15.25
CA PRO A 30 -6.70 -20.86 -15.29
C PRO A 30 -6.99 -20.20 -13.94
N ASN A 31 -7.99 -20.69 -13.21
CA ASN A 31 -8.35 -20.16 -11.90
C ASN A 31 -7.23 -20.37 -10.87
N GLN A 32 -6.49 -21.48 -10.96
CA GLN A 32 -5.31 -21.70 -10.11
C GLN A 32 -4.18 -20.75 -10.49
N ILE A 33 -3.90 -20.58 -11.79
CA ILE A 33 -2.88 -19.65 -12.29
C ILE A 33 -3.17 -18.22 -11.83
N TRP A 34 -4.38 -17.70 -12.01
CA TRP A 34 -4.75 -16.35 -11.58
C TRP A 34 -4.61 -16.14 -10.07
N LYS A 35 -4.98 -17.14 -9.27
CA LYS A 35 -4.80 -17.08 -7.80
C LYS A 35 -3.33 -17.08 -7.39
N GLU A 36 -2.49 -17.83 -8.12
CA GLU A 36 -1.05 -17.82 -7.89
C GLU A 36 -0.43 -16.47 -8.28
N GLU A 37 -0.83 -15.89 -9.41
CA GLU A 37 -0.41 -14.55 -9.87
C GLU A 37 -0.81 -13.46 -8.88
N GLU A 38 -2.06 -13.46 -8.40
CA GLU A 38 -2.54 -12.51 -7.39
C GLU A 38 -1.77 -12.66 -6.08
N LYS A 39 -1.54 -13.92 -5.64
CA LYS A 39 -0.76 -14.19 -4.44
C LYS A 39 0.70 -13.75 -4.58
N ILE A 40 1.34 -14.01 -5.71
CA ILE A 40 2.71 -13.57 -5.99
C ILE A 40 2.77 -12.05 -5.97
N THR A 41 1.86 -11.38 -6.69
CA THR A 41 1.79 -9.92 -6.75
C THR A 41 1.61 -9.29 -5.37
N GLN A 42 0.67 -9.81 -4.57
CA GLN A 42 0.46 -9.34 -3.21
C GLN A 42 1.70 -9.57 -2.34
N THR A 43 2.36 -10.72 -2.47
CA THR A 43 3.58 -11.03 -1.74
C THR A 43 4.71 -10.07 -2.13
N CYS A 44 4.87 -9.80 -3.43
CA CYS A 44 5.88 -8.86 -3.93
C CYS A 44 5.66 -7.45 -3.39
N ARG A 45 4.43 -6.92 -3.48
CA ARG A 45 4.08 -5.59 -3.00
C ARG A 45 4.20 -5.47 -1.46
N ASN A 46 3.85 -6.53 -0.74
CA ASN A 46 4.08 -6.60 0.71
C ASN A 46 5.58 -6.60 1.05
N ASN A 47 6.40 -7.34 0.29
CA ASN A 47 7.85 -7.35 0.45
C ASN A 47 8.43 -5.96 0.19
N LEU A 48 8.09 -5.31 -0.94
CA LEU A 48 8.49 -3.94 -1.24
C LEU A 48 8.16 -2.96 -0.10
N THR A 49 6.93 -3.02 0.41
CA THR A 49 6.48 -2.18 1.53
C THR A 49 7.25 -2.49 2.82
N SER A 50 7.48 -3.76 3.12
CA SER A 50 8.22 -4.18 4.32
C SER A 50 9.67 -3.71 4.29
N LEU A 51 10.32 -3.81 3.13
CA LEU A 51 11.70 -3.35 2.92
C LEU A 51 11.81 -1.84 3.03
N TYR A 52 10.89 -1.11 2.40
CA TYR A 52 10.83 0.35 2.48
C TYR A 52 10.65 0.83 3.93
N GLU A 53 9.71 0.24 4.67
CA GLU A 53 9.50 0.60 6.08
C GLU A 53 10.66 0.18 6.99
N ALA A 54 11.36 -0.93 6.68
CA ALA A 54 12.56 -1.34 7.39
C ALA A 54 13.71 -0.35 7.21
N GLU A 55 13.95 0.14 5.99
CA GLU A 55 14.96 1.17 5.72
C GLU A 55 14.61 2.50 6.41
N ARG A 56 13.34 2.92 6.37
CA ARG A 56 12.89 4.11 7.11
C ARG A 56 13.07 3.96 8.61
N PHE A 57 12.73 2.81 9.16
CA PHE A 57 12.93 2.52 10.58
C PHE A 57 14.41 2.57 10.97
N TYR A 58 15.30 2.04 10.11
CA TYR A 58 16.75 2.14 10.31
C TYR A 58 17.26 3.58 10.25
N TYR A 59 16.81 4.35 9.25
CA TYR A 59 17.18 5.76 9.08
C TYR A 59 16.77 6.62 10.28
N GLN A 60 15.56 6.42 10.82
CA GLN A 60 15.08 7.16 12.00
C GLN A 60 16.00 7.00 13.24
N HIS A 61 16.70 5.87 13.35
CA HIS A 61 17.59 5.60 14.49
C HIS A 61 19.04 6.01 14.21
N ASN A 62 19.50 5.90 12.97
CA ASN A 62 20.92 6.07 12.62
C ASN A 62 21.22 7.36 11.82
N ASN A 63 20.18 8.07 11.35
CA ASN A 63 20.27 9.20 10.41
C ASN A 63 21.02 8.88 9.09
N VAL A 64 21.13 7.59 8.75
CA VAL A 64 21.72 7.06 7.52
C VAL A 64 20.95 5.79 7.12
N TYR A 65 20.82 5.53 5.82
CA TYR A 65 20.27 4.26 5.32
C TYR A 65 21.32 3.14 5.41
N THR A 66 20.88 1.88 5.37
CA THR A 66 21.81 0.74 5.37
C THR A 66 22.06 0.25 3.95
N ASP A 67 23.31 -0.11 3.68
CA ASP A 67 23.76 -0.73 2.42
C ASP A 67 23.66 -2.26 2.45
N SER A 68 23.22 -2.81 3.59
CA SER A 68 23.33 -4.24 3.87
C SER A 68 22.05 -4.79 4.48
N LEU A 69 21.46 -5.75 3.77
CA LEU A 69 20.25 -6.46 4.18
C LEU A 69 20.44 -7.20 5.51
N SER A 70 21.61 -7.80 5.73
CA SER A 70 21.90 -8.52 6.97
C SER A 70 21.99 -7.58 8.18
N LYS A 71 22.55 -6.37 7.99
CA LYS A 71 22.54 -5.33 9.03
C LYS A 71 21.11 -4.86 9.33
N MET A 72 20.28 -4.67 8.30
CA MET A 72 18.89 -4.26 8.48
C MET A 72 18.10 -5.30 9.27
N LEU A 73 18.20 -6.57 8.88
CA LEU A 73 17.50 -7.67 9.56
C LEU A 73 17.96 -7.82 11.01
N ALA A 74 19.28 -7.78 11.26
CA ALA A 74 19.82 -7.86 12.61
C ALA A 74 19.38 -6.66 13.47
N PHE A 75 19.30 -5.46 12.89
CA PHE A 75 18.81 -4.26 13.56
C PHE A 75 17.34 -4.41 13.98
N VAL A 76 16.47 -4.79 13.06
CA VAL A 76 15.03 -4.98 13.33
C VAL A 76 14.81 -6.08 14.38
N GLN A 77 15.51 -7.20 14.27
CA GLN A 77 15.39 -8.32 15.21
C GLN A 77 15.93 -7.99 16.61
N SER A 78 16.94 -7.13 16.71
CA SER A 78 17.52 -6.72 17.99
C SER A 78 16.80 -5.56 18.66
N ASP A 79 15.82 -4.92 18.00
CA ASP A 79 15.11 -3.80 18.58
C ASP A 79 14.29 -4.20 19.81
N SER A 80 14.70 -3.70 20.97
CA SER A 80 14.05 -4.04 22.23
C SER A 80 12.64 -3.44 22.36
N GLY A 81 12.33 -2.36 21.64
CA GLY A 81 11.02 -1.71 21.67
C GLY A 81 9.96 -2.54 20.96
N LEU A 82 10.26 -2.96 19.74
CA LEU A 82 9.45 -3.81 18.88
C LEU A 82 9.16 -5.16 19.53
N ASN A 83 10.21 -5.83 20.03
CA ASN A 83 10.09 -7.09 20.76
C ASN A 83 9.19 -6.96 22.01
N LYS A 84 9.28 -5.84 22.75
CA LYS A 84 8.39 -5.56 23.89
C LYS A 84 6.94 -5.39 23.45
N ARG A 85 6.67 -4.68 22.35
CA ARG A 85 5.30 -4.52 21.81
C ARG A 85 4.72 -5.84 21.34
N GLN A 86 5.49 -6.67 20.64
CA GLN A 86 5.09 -8.02 20.24
C GLN A 86 4.76 -8.90 21.44
N THR A 87 5.64 -8.89 22.44
CA THR A 87 5.42 -9.63 23.69
C THR A 87 4.14 -9.18 24.39
N LEU A 88 3.88 -7.87 24.44
CA LEU A 88 2.66 -7.33 25.04
C LEU A 88 1.40 -7.80 24.28
N VAL A 89 1.43 -7.83 22.95
CA VAL A 89 0.33 -8.36 22.12
C VAL A 89 0.12 -9.84 22.39
N SER A 90 1.20 -10.64 22.42
CA SER A 90 1.12 -12.07 22.74
C SER A 90 0.50 -12.32 24.11
N LEU A 91 0.94 -11.58 25.14
CA LEU A 91 0.38 -11.68 26.50
C LEU A 91 -1.09 -11.24 26.56
N THR A 92 -1.45 -10.20 25.81
CA THR A 92 -2.85 -9.73 25.70
C THR A 92 -3.71 -10.80 25.03
N ASN A 93 -3.23 -11.42 23.96
CA ASN A 93 -3.96 -12.49 23.26
C ASN A 93 -4.12 -13.75 24.13
N SER A 94 -3.09 -14.13 24.89
CA SER A 94 -3.20 -15.23 25.86
C SER A 94 -4.26 -14.93 26.92
N PHE A 95 -4.33 -13.70 27.42
CA PHE A 95 -5.35 -13.29 28.37
C PHE A 95 -6.76 -13.34 27.75
N THR A 96 -6.94 -12.76 26.56
CA THR A 96 -8.21 -12.78 25.83
C THR A 96 -8.69 -14.19 25.52
N GLN A 97 -7.77 -15.11 25.18
CA GLN A 97 -8.10 -16.51 24.95
C GLN A 97 -8.66 -17.19 26.21
N ILE A 98 -8.10 -16.91 27.39
CA ILE A 98 -8.64 -17.43 28.65
C ILE A 98 -10.03 -16.84 28.94
N LEU A 99 -10.23 -15.54 28.69
CA LEU A 99 -11.57 -14.93 28.79
C LEU A 99 -12.57 -15.60 27.85
N ASP A 100 -12.16 -15.93 26.62
CA ASP A 100 -12.99 -16.65 25.66
C ASP A 100 -13.36 -18.05 26.15
N ASN A 101 -12.38 -18.78 26.70
CA ASN A 101 -12.64 -20.09 27.30
C ASN A 101 -13.67 -19.99 28.42
N ILE A 102 -13.53 -19.00 29.33
CA ILE A 102 -14.47 -18.75 30.43
C ILE A 102 -15.86 -18.43 29.89
N LEU A 103 -15.97 -17.51 28.93
CA LEU A 103 -17.23 -17.10 28.32
C LEU A 103 -17.88 -18.21 27.50
N SER A 104 -17.11 -19.21 27.05
CA SER A 104 -17.59 -20.39 26.33
C SER A 104 -18.11 -21.52 27.23
N VAL A 105 -17.89 -21.45 28.55
CA VAL A 105 -18.46 -22.43 29.50
C VAL A 105 -19.99 -22.43 29.33
N PRO A 106 -20.66 -23.59 29.14
CA PRO A 106 -22.05 -23.65 28.71
C PRO A 106 -23.01 -22.73 29.47
N SER A 107 -22.99 -22.79 30.81
CA SER A 107 -23.83 -21.92 31.65
C SER A 107 -23.46 -20.44 31.61
N VAL A 108 -22.18 -20.11 31.58
CA VAL A 108 -21.69 -18.72 31.43
C VAL A 108 -22.15 -18.17 30.08
N ASN A 109 -21.98 -18.94 29.01
CA ASN A 109 -22.45 -18.58 27.67
C ASN A 109 -23.97 -18.38 27.65
N ASN A 110 -24.73 -19.27 28.28
CA ASN A 110 -26.19 -19.13 28.37
C ASN A 110 -26.58 -17.82 29.08
N ILE A 111 -25.96 -17.52 30.23
CA ILE A 111 -26.20 -16.26 30.96
C ILE A 111 -25.76 -15.04 30.14
N SER A 112 -24.64 -15.13 29.42
CA SER A 112 -24.14 -14.07 28.53
C SER A 112 -25.12 -13.77 27.39
N VAL A 113 -25.67 -14.81 26.77
CA VAL A 113 -26.68 -14.68 25.70
C VAL A 113 -27.98 -14.11 26.25
N ILE A 114 -28.43 -14.55 27.43
CA ILE A 114 -29.61 -13.99 28.11
C ILE A 114 -29.42 -12.49 28.37
N SER A 115 -28.26 -12.10 28.93
CA SER A 115 -27.93 -10.71 29.21
C SER A 115 -27.91 -9.85 27.94
N THR A 116 -27.27 -10.36 26.88
CA THR A 116 -27.21 -9.66 25.58
C THR A 116 -28.61 -9.47 25.01
N ALA A 117 -29.42 -10.54 24.96
CA ALA A 117 -30.77 -10.47 24.41
C ALA A 117 -31.70 -9.57 25.24
N GLN A 118 -31.56 -9.55 26.57
CA GLN A 118 -32.27 -8.60 27.44
C GLN A 118 -31.90 -7.15 27.06
N PHE A 119 -30.61 -6.85 26.94
CA PHE A 119 -30.13 -5.52 26.55
C PHE A 119 -30.69 -5.11 25.19
N GLU A 120 -30.63 -6.01 24.19
CA GLU A 120 -31.19 -5.78 22.86
C GLU A 120 -32.70 -5.53 22.89
N ILE A 121 -33.48 -6.27 23.69
CA ILE A 121 -34.92 -6.02 23.86
C ILE A 121 -35.14 -4.60 24.42
N THR A 122 -34.45 -4.24 25.50
CA THR A 122 -34.62 -2.91 26.10
C THR A 122 -34.20 -1.79 25.14
N GLY A 123 -33.10 -1.97 24.41
CA GLY A 123 -32.62 -1.04 23.39
C GLY A 123 -33.60 -0.89 22.22
N ASP A 124 -34.16 -1.99 21.72
CA ASP A 124 -35.16 -1.97 20.65
C ASP A 124 -36.45 -1.26 21.08
N LEU A 125 -36.92 -1.49 22.31
CA LEU A 125 -38.11 -0.84 22.84
C LEU A 125 -37.90 0.67 23.00
N VAL A 126 -36.77 1.09 23.58
CA VAL A 126 -36.42 2.51 23.72
C VAL A 126 -36.25 3.19 22.35
N GLY A 127 -35.51 2.55 21.45
CA GLY A 127 -35.25 3.08 20.11
C GLY A 127 -36.51 3.24 19.25
N ASN A 128 -37.58 2.50 19.55
CA ASN A 128 -38.84 2.54 18.81
C ASN A 128 -39.98 3.22 19.57
N GLU A 129 -39.72 3.87 20.71
CA GLU A 129 -40.74 4.54 21.53
C GLU A 129 -41.60 5.52 20.71
N ARG A 130 -41.01 6.20 19.73
CA ARG A 130 -41.73 7.15 18.84
C ARG A 130 -42.92 6.51 18.11
N TYR A 131 -42.80 5.24 17.73
CA TYR A 131 -43.86 4.52 17.04
C TYR A 131 -44.95 4.08 18.02
N PHE A 132 -44.56 3.73 19.25
CA PHE A 132 -45.49 3.30 20.28
C PHE A 132 -46.38 4.43 20.78
N ARG A 133 -45.91 5.69 20.79
CA ARG A 133 -46.67 6.86 21.30
C ARG A 133 -48.03 7.08 20.64
N LYS A 134 -48.26 6.53 19.44
CA LYS A 134 -49.56 6.56 18.75
C LYS A 134 -50.62 5.68 19.42
N TYR A 135 -50.19 4.71 20.22
CA TYR A 135 -51.00 3.68 20.87
C TYR A 135 -50.68 3.66 22.37
N GLU A 136 -51.54 4.28 23.18
CA GLU A 136 -51.31 4.47 24.63
C GLU A 136 -50.99 3.15 25.35
N GLY A 137 -51.79 2.09 25.09
CA GLY A 137 -51.55 0.76 25.67
C GLY A 137 -50.20 0.14 25.26
N VAL A 138 -49.77 0.30 24.00
CA VAL A 138 -48.47 -0.21 23.54
C VAL A 138 -47.32 0.52 24.23
N THR A 139 -47.45 1.83 24.44
CA THR A 139 -46.43 2.61 25.15
C THR A 139 -46.32 2.19 26.62
N GLU A 140 -47.44 1.98 27.29
CA GLU A 140 -47.47 1.55 28.69
C GLU A 140 -46.86 0.14 28.85
N THR A 141 -47.31 -0.83 28.05
CA THR A 141 -46.77 -2.21 28.06
C THR A 141 -45.28 -2.22 27.75
N SER A 142 -44.80 -1.41 26.79
CA SER A 142 -43.38 -1.30 26.48
C SER A 142 -42.56 -0.81 27.69
N ARG A 143 -43.05 0.19 28.42
CA ARG A 143 -42.38 0.71 29.62
C ARG A 143 -42.41 -0.28 30.78
N GLU A 144 -43.49 -1.03 30.90
CA GLU A 144 -43.61 -2.12 31.87
C GLU A 144 -42.58 -3.22 31.58
N ILE A 145 -42.49 -3.70 30.33
CA ILE A 145 -41.48 -4.70 29.92
C ILE A 145 -40.06 -4.20 30.21
N ILE A 146 -39.72 -2.95 29.85
CA ILE A 146 -38.39 -2.38 30.15
C ILE A 146 -38.13 -2.39 31.66
N ARG A 147 -39.11 -1.97 32.47
CA ARG A 147 -38.99 -1.94 33.93
C ARG A 147 -38.77 -3.34 34.50
N ASP A 148 -39.51 -4.33 34.02
CA ASP A 148 -39.43 -5.70 34.49
C ASP A 148 -38.14 -6.39 34.07
N LEU A 149 -37.69 -6.21 32.82
CA LEU A 149 -36.39 -6.70 32.39
C LEU A 149 -35.24 -6.05 33.16
N ASN A 150 -35.32 -4.77 33.50
CA ASN A 150 -34.31 -4.12 34.35
C ASN A 150 -34.30 -4.64 35.79
N ARG A 151 -35.39 -5.28 36.26
CA ARG A 151 -35.39 -5.95 37.58
C ARG A 151 -34.52 -7.20 37.59
N ILE A 152 -34.17 -7.77 36.43
CA ILE A 152 -33.26 -8.92 36.36
C ILE A 152 -31.92 -8.62 37.04
N ASP A 153 -31.44 -7.39 36.97
CA ASP A 153 -30.15 -6.98 37.52
C ASP A 153 -30.16 -6.81 39.04
N SER A 154 -31.34 -6.71 39.67
CA SER A 154 -31.49 -6.42 41.11
C SER A 154 -32.62 -7.19 41.79
N SER A 155 -33.00 -8.35 41.26
CA SER A 155 -34.15 -9.11 41.75
C SER A 155 -33.88 -9.73 43.12
N ALA A 156 -34.80 -9.53 44.05
CA ALA A 156 -34.76 -10.19 45.36
C ALA A 156 -35.17 -11.68 45.28
N SER A 157 -35.87 -12.10 44.21
CA SER A 157 -36.34 -13.48 44.04
C SER A 157 -35.26 -14.41 43.49
N PHE A 158 -34.27 -13.86 42.78
CA PHE A 158 -33.15 -14.63 42.21
C PHE A 158 -31.81 -13.87 42.32
N PRO A 159 -31.40 -13.50 43.55
CA PRO A 159 -30.25 -12.63 43.76
C PRO A 159 -28.92 -13.25 43.30
N ASN A 160 -28.78 -14.58 43.31
CA ASN A 160 -27.57 -15.23 42.85
C ASN A 160 -27.48 -15.22 41.32
N PHE A 161 -28.61 -15.35 40.60
CA PHE A 161 -28.63 -15.17 39.14
C PHE A 161 -28.16 -13.76 38.75
N SER A 162 -28.74 -12.72 39.36
CA SER A 162 -28.37 -11.32 39.09
C SER A 162 -26.88 -11.07 39.32
N LYS A 163 -26.32 -11.62 40.39
CA LYS A 163 -24.88 -11.53 40.68
C LYS A 163 -24.03 -12.24 39.63
N VAL A 164 -24.37 -13.47 39.26
CA VAL A 164 -23.60 -14.22 38.25
C VAL A 164 -23.65 -13.47 36.92
N LYS A 165 -24.84 -13.01 36.49
CA LYS A 165 -24.99 -12.16 35.30
C LYS A 165 -24.07 -10.95 35.33
N LEU A 166 -24.02 -10.20 36.43
CA LEU A 166 -23.12 -9.05 36.59
C LEU A 166 -21.64 -9.42 36.36
N PHE A 167 -21.19 -10.55 36.88
CA PHE A 167 -19.80 -11.01 36.68
C PHE A 167 -19.53 -11.47 35.24
N VAL A 168 -20.51 -12.11 34.59
CA VAL A 168 -20.43 -12.45 33.16
C VAL A 168 -20.34 -11.19 32.31
N ASP A 169 -21.20 -10.20 32.57
CA ASP A 169 -21.18 -8.89 31.89
C ASP A 169 -19.84 -8.17 32.11
N THR A 170 -19.28 -8.26 33.32
CA THR A 170 -17.95 -7.70 33.65
C THR A 170 -16.85 -8.35 32.81
N LEU A 171 -16.87 -9.67 32.63
CA LEU A 171 -15.88 -10.39 31.82
C LEU A 171 -16.02 -10.06 30.32
N ARG A 172 -17.24 -9.97 29.80
CA ARG A 172 -17.49 -9.55 28.41
C ARG A 172 -16.97 -8.13 28.18
N TYR A 173 -17.33 -7.20 29.07
CA TYR A 173 -16.86 -5.82 28.98
C TYR A 173 -15.34 -5.75 29.06
N LEU A 174 -14.71 -6.50 29.98
CA LEU A 174 -13.26 -6.54 30.12
C LEU A 174 -12.56 -7.07 28.86
N LYS A 175 -13.15 -8.07 28.19
CA LYS A 175 -12.66 -8.58 26.91
C LYS A 175 -12.68 -7.49 25.83
N GLU A 176 -13.80 -6.78 25.70
CA GLU A 176 -13.99 -5.73 24.69
C GLU A 176 -13.12 -4.49 24.94
N SER A 177 -12.90 -4.16 26.22
CA SER A 177 -12.15 -2.98 26.67
C SER A 177 -10.76 -3.31 27.22
N VAL A 178 -10.18 -4.46 26.85
CA VAL A 178 -8.91 -4.93 27.43
C VAL A 178 -7.78 -3.90 27.28
N SER A 179 -7.77 -3.14 26.18
CA SER A 179 -6.81 -2.07 25.88
C SER A 179 -6.87 -0.88 26.85
N ASP A 180 -7.96 -0.73 27.60
CA ASP A 180 -8.14 0.37 28.54
C ASP A 180 -7.45 0.11 29.88
N TYR A 181 -7.08 -1.15 30.15
CA TYR A 181 -6.49 -1.60 31.41
C TYR A 181 -5.03 -2.03 31.24
N SER A 182 -4.30 -1.98 32.35
CA SER A 182 -3.07 -2.76 32.45
C SER A 182 -3.40 -4.26 32.48
N LEU A 183 -2.53 -5.11 31.96
CA LEU A 183 -2.75 -6.56 31.99
C LEU A 183 -2.81 -7.10 33.43
N GLN A 184 -2.08 -6.48 34.37
CA GLN A 184 -2.13 -6.81 35.79
C GLN A 184 -3.49 -6.48 36.42
N ASP A 185 -4.05 -5.30 36.14
CA ASP A 185 -5.37 -4.93 36.67
C ASP A 185 -6.49 -5.74 36.01
N ALA A 186 -6.39 -5.97 34.71
CA ALA A 186 -7.36 -6.75 33.96
C ALA A 186 -7.43 -8.19 34.48
N ILE A 187 -6.29 -8.86 34.67
CA ILE A 187 -6.30 -10.24 35.13
C ILE A 187 -6.85 -10.39 36.54
N LEU A 188 -6.55 -9.45 37.45
CA LEU A 188 -7.12 -9.44 38.80
C LEU A 188 -8.65 -9.26 38.79
N ARG A 189 -9.17 -8.41 37.90
CA ARG A 189 -10.62 -8.25 37.71
C ARG A 189 -11.25 -9.56 37.21
N ALA A 190 -10.59 -10.23 36.26
CA ALA A 190 -11.06 -11.51 35.75
C ALA A 190 -11.07 -12.60 36.84
N ILE A 191 -9.99 -12.72 37.62
CA ILE A 191 -9.90 -13.67 38.75
C ILE A 191 -11.04 -13.43 39.74
N ASN A 192 -11.24 -12.18 40.18
CA ASN A 192 -12.29 -11.83 41.14
C ASN A 192 -13.70 -12.14 40.59
N ALA A 193 -13.94 -11.89 39.31
CA ALA A 193 -15.20 -12.22 38.66
C ALA A 193 -15.42 -13.74 38.62
N VAL A 194 -14.41 -14.53 38.24
CA VAL A 194 -14.50 -16.00 38.20
C VAL A 194 -14.70 -16.60 39.58
N ASP A 195 -13.96 -16.16 40.59
CA ASP A 195 -14.12 -16.62 41.97
C ASP A 195 -15.53 -16.31 42.50
N SER A 196 -16.07 -15.13 42.17
CA SER A 196 -17.43 -14.75 42.53
C SER A 196 -18.47 -15.61 41.78
N MET A 197 -18.27 -15.88 40.49
CA MET A 197 -19.15 -16.78 39.75
C MET A 197 -19.16 -18.18 40.37
N LYS A 198 -18.01 -18.76 40.72
CA LYS A 198 -17.92 -20.06 41.39
C LYS A 198 -18.67 -20.10 42.72
N LEU A 199 -18.69 -18.98 43.45
CA LEU A 199 -19.41 -18.87 44.73
C LEU A 199 -20.94 -18.81 44.57
N TYR A 200 -21.43 -18.11 43.56
CA TYR A 200 -22.86 -17.80 43.39
C TYR A 200 -23.58 -18.71 42.38
N TYR A 201 -22.88 -19.19 41.35
CA TYR A 201 -23.43 -20.05 40.30
C TYR A 201 -24.12 -21.33 40.81
N PRO A 202 -23.56 -22.09 41.78
CA PRO A 202 -24.22 -23.28 42.32
C PRO A 202 -25.51 -22.97 43.08
N LYS A 203 -25.74 -21.70 43.42
CA LYS A 203 -26.85 -21.21 44.26
C LYS A 203 -27.91 -20.45 43.47
N ILE A 204 -27.81 -20.42 42.14
CA ILE A 204 -28.78 -19.74 41.28
C ILE A 204 -30.17 -20.32 41.55
N GLU A 205 -31.13 -19.42 41.79
CA GLU A 205 -32.53 -19.73 42.04
C GLU A 205 -33.26 -20.04 40.72
N ARG A 206 -32.88 -21.15 40.06
CA ARG A 206 -33.35 -21.53 38.71
C ARG A 206 -34.86 -21.50 38.56
N GLU A 207 -35.58 -22.11 39.50
CA GLU A 207 -37.05 -22.17 39.47
C GLU A 207 -37.70 -20.77 39.58
N ALA A 208 -37.18 -19.91 40.48
CA ALA A 208 -37.70 -18.55 40.63
C ALA A 208 -37.43 -17.69 39.39
N PHE A 209 -36.27 -17.88 38.74
CA PHE A 209 -35.94 -17.19 37.50
C PHE A 209 -36.77 -17.72 36.32
N ASP A 210 -37.01 -19.02 36.24
CA ASP A 210 -37.85 -19.67 35.21
C ASP A 210 -39.30 -19.15 35.29
N GLN A 211 -39.88 -19.09 36.49
CA GLN A 211 -41.21 -18.52 36.72
C GLN A 211 -41.30 -17.06 36.29
N PHE A 212 -40.32 -16.24 36.66
CA PHE A 212 -40.24 -14.84 36.24
C PHE A 212 -40.16 -14.74 34.70
N TRP A 213 -39.30 -15.54 34.07
CA TRP A 213 -39.13 -15.51 32.63
C TRP A 213 -40.38 -16.00 31.87
N ASP A 214 -41.09 -17.00 32.36
CA ASP A 214 -42.34 -17.49 31.78
C ASP A 214 -43.45 -16.43 31.79
N GLU A 215 -43.50 -15.60 32.83
CA GLU A 215 -44.39 -14.43 32.89
C GLU A 215 -43.99 -13.38 31.86
N GLU A 216 -42.71 -13.00 31.81
CA GLU A 216 -42.20 -12.00 30.86
C GLU A 216 -42.30 -12.46 29.41
N TYR A 217 -42.03 -13.73 29.11
CA TYR A 217 -42.15 -14.30 27.77
C TYR A 217 -43.60 -14.22 27.26
N ARG A 218 -44.59 -14.51 28.10
CA ARG A 218 -46.02 -14.37 27.76
C ARG A 218 -46.41 -12.91 27.56
N LYS A 219 -45.94 -12.01 28.43
CA LYS A 219 -46.15 -10.56 28.33
C LYS A 219 -45.59 -10.01 27.02
N ILE A 220 -44.34 -10.29 26.70
CA ILE A 220 -43.68 -9.84 25.47
C ILE A 220 -44.31 -10.49 24.23
N SER A 221 -44.71 -11.76 24.29
CA SER A 221 -45.41 -12.42 23.16
C SER A 221 -46.78 -11.79 22.86
N THR A 222 -47.51 -11.39 23.90
CA THR A 222 -48.77 -10.65 23.77
C THR A 222 -48.51 -9.28 23.16
N PHE A 223 -47.51 -8.56 23.67
CA PHE A 223 -47.07 -7.26 23.16
C PHE A 223 -46.67 -7.31 21.67
N ILE A 224 -45.93 -8.35 21.24
CA ILE A 224 -45.60 -8.58 19.83
C ILE A 224 -46.87 -8.71 18.97
N SER A 225 -47.87 -9.43 19.47
CA SER A 225 -49.15 -9.62 18.78
C SER A 225 -49.94 -8.32 18.68
N GLU A 226 -49.92 -7.50 19.74
CA GLU A 226 -50.51 -6.15 19.74
C GLU A 226 -49.84 -5.24 18.72
N ILE A 227 -48.50 -5.19 18.68
CA ILE A 227 -47.79 -4.38 17.67
C ILE A 227 -48.13 -4.86 16.26
N ARG A 228 -48.21 -6.18 16.03
CA ARG A 228 -48.58 -6.74 14.71
C ARG A 228 -50.00 -6.35 14.27
N ALA A 229 -50.90 -6.07 15.19
CA ALA A 229 -52.24 -5.57 14.89
C ALA A 229 -52.28 -4.07 14.54
N THR A 230 -51.18 -3.33 14.74
CA THR A 230 -51.05 -1.90 14.42
C THR A 230 -50.35 -1.64 13.08
N ASP A 231 -50.31 -0.37 12.66
CA ASP A 231 -49.56 0.06 11.48
C ASP A 231 -48.04 0.09 11.69
N ILE A 232 -47.56 -0.04 12.92
CA ILE A 232 -46.14 -0.11 13.28
C ILE A 232 -45.45 -1.27 12.57
N SER A 233 -46.15 -2.41 12.42
CA SER A 233 -45.66 -3.60 11.72
C SER A 233 -45.29 -3.35 10.26
N LYS A 234 -45.83 -2.30 9.64
CA LYS A 234 -45.53 -1.91 8.25
C LYS A 234 -44.29 -1.04 8.13
N VAL A 235 -43.87 -0.42 9.23
CA VAL A 235 -42.81 0.61 9.26
C VAL A 235 -41.64 0.25 10.17
N SER A 236 -41.72 -0.88 10.89
CA SER A 236 -40.68 -1.35 11.80
C SER A 236 -40.69 -2.87 11.92
N THR A 237 -39.48 -3.46 11.97
CA THR A 237 -39.28 -4.90 12.18
C THR A 237 -39.14 -5.29 13.66
N VAL A 238 -39.48 -4.39 14.58
CA VAL A 238 -39.45 -4.63 16.04
C VAL A 238 -40.14 -5.93 16.47
N PRO A 239 -41.36 -6.27 15.99
CA PRO A 239 -42.01 -7.51 16.42
C PRO A 239 -41.18 -8.77 16.14
N ASP A 240 -40.49 -8.80 15.00
CA ASP A 240 -39.69 -9.95 14.58
C ASP A 240 -38.36 -10.02 15.34
N ARG A 241 -37.73 -8.86 15.60
CA ARG A 241 -36.51 -8.79 16.43
C ARG A 241 -36.81 -9.18 17.88
N LEU A 242 -37.86 -8.62 18.49
CA LEU A 242 -38.31 -9.01 19.82
C LEU A 242 -38.60 -10.51 19.89
N ARG A 243 -39.30 -11.07 18.90
CA ARG A 243 -39.58 -12.51 18.83
C ARG A 243 -38.30 -13.34 18.85
N LYS A 244 -37.32 -12.97 18.02
CA LYS A 244 -36.01 -13.62 17.98
C LYS A 244 -35.32 -13.58 19.34
N PHE A 245 -35.29 -12.42 20.01
CA PHE A 245 -34.60 -12.27 21.29
C PHE A 245 -35.28 -13.03 22.43
N ILE A 246 -36.62 -13.02 22.54
CA ILE A 246 -37.31 -13.80 23.57
C ILE A 246 -37.18 -15.30 23.33
N ASP A 247 -37.20 -15.76 22.08
CA ASP A 247 -37.01 -17.18 21.75
C ASP A 247 -35.56 -17.62 22.09
N GLN A 248 -34.58 -16.74 21.89
CA GLN A 248 -33.20 -16.97 22.32
C GLN A 248 -33.07 -17.07 23.84
N ILE A 249 -33.65 -16.13 24.61
CA ILE A 249 -33.62 -16.19 26.07
C ILE A 249 -34.30 -17.48 26.54
N ASN A 250 -35.49 -17.80 26.02
CA ASN A 250 -36.23 -19.00 26.41
C ASN A 250 -35.44 -20.29 26.19
N SER A 251 -34.80 -20.45 25.03
CA SER A 251 -33.91 -21.58 24.76
C SER A 251 -32.74 -21.64 25.75
N LYS A 252 -32.14 -20.50 26.08
CA LYS A 252 -30.98 -20.45 26.99
C LYS A 252 -31.34 -20.65 28.46
N VAL A 253 -32.55 -20.29 28.87
CA VAL A 253 -33.10 -20.62 30.19
C VAL A 253 -33.27 -22.14 30.31
N GLN A 254 -33.82 -22.80 29.29
CA GLN A 254 -33.95 -24.26 29.26
C GLN A 254 -32.59 -24.97 29.29
N ASP A 255 -31.63 -24.50 28.49
CA ASP A 255 -30.25 -25.00 28.51
C ASP A 255 -29.60 -24.79 29.88
N LEU A 256 -29.84 -23.64 30.53
CA LEU A 256 -29.35 -23.36 31.88
C LEU A 256 -29.95 -24.33 32.90
N ASN A 257 -31.25 -24.62 32.82
CA ASN A 257 -31.93 -25.54 33.74
C ASN A 257 -31.44 -26.99 33.61
N THR A 258 -31.02 -27.41 32.42
CA THR A 258 -30.50 -28.76 32.14
C THR A 258 -28.96 -28.87 32.27
N SER A 259 -28.26 -27.75 32.46
CA SER A 259 -26.80 -27.73 32.56
C SER A 259 -26.26 -28.49 33.78
N ASN A 260 -25.14 -29.19 33.58
CA ASN A 260 -24.39 -29.86 34.65
C ASN A 260 -23.54 -28.85 35.42
N ILE A 261 -24.08 -28.38 36.55
CA ILE A 261 -23.44 -27.39 37.43
C ILE A 261 -22.01 -27.80 37.81
N GLN A 262 -21.82 -29.07 38.19
CA GLN A 262 -20.53 -29.56 38.66
C GLN A 262 -19.48 -29.52 37.54
N SER A 263 -19.85 -29.96 36.34
CA SER A 263 -18.95 -29.92 35.18
C SER A 263 -18.56 -28.49 34.78
N ASP A 264 -19.51 -27.56 34.85
CA ASP A 264 -19.23 -26.16 34.53
C ASP A 264 -18.34 -25.49 35.58
N ILE A 265 -18.50 -25.81 36.87
CA ILE A 265 -17.62 -25.36 37.94
C ILE A 265 -16.20 -25.91 37.74
N GLU A 266 -16.06 -27.18 37.36
CA GLU A 266 -14.75 -27.78 37.08
C GLU A 266 -14.04 -27.08 35.91
N LYS A 267 -14.77 -26.73 34.84
CA LYS A 267 -14.21 -25.92 33.73
C LYS A 267 -13.81 -24.53 34.19
N LEU A 268 -14.63 -23.87 35.02
CA LEU A 268 -14.28 -22.56 35.59
C LEU A 268 -13.06 -22.64 36.52
N GLU A 269 -12.87 -23.73 37.26
CA GLU A 269 -11.68 -23.94 38.08
C GLU A 269 -10.42 -24.08 37.23
N VAL A 270 -10.50 -24.81 36.11
CA VAL A 270 -9.39 -24.94 35.15
C VAL A 270 -8.99 -23.58 34.61
N GLU A 271 -9.94 -22.78 34.11
CA GLU A 271 -9.61 -21.46 33.55
C GLU A 271 -9.18 -20.46 34.63
N ARG A 272 -9.71 -20.56 35.85
CA ARG A 272 -9.22 -19.79 36.99
C ARG A 272 -7.75 -20.10 37.27
N LYS A 273 -7.35 -21.38 37.26
CA LYS A 273 -5.94 -21.77 37.39
C LYS A 273 -5.08 -21.20 36.27
N ASN A 274 -5.58 -21.20 35.03
CA ASN A 274 -4.90 -20.57 33.89
C ASN A 274 -4.71 -19.06 34.10
N LEU A 275 -5.71 -18.36 34.66
CA LEU A 275 -5.58 -16.95 35.06
C LEU A 275 -4.52 -16.75 36.15
N ASP A 276 -4.45 -17.62 37.16
CA ASP A 276 -3.42 -17.54 38.20
C ASP A 276 -2.01 -17.74 37.61
N GLU A 277 -1.83 -18.76 36.76
CA GLU A 277 -0.55 -19.03 36.09
C GLU A 277 -0.12 -17.84 35.22
N LEU A 278 -1.05 -17.27 34.46
CA LEU A 278 -0.79 -16.09 33.64
C LEU A 278 -0.52 -14.84 34.49
N HIS A 279 -1.19 -14.69 35.63
CA HIS A 279 -0.95 -13.60 36.57
C HIS A 279 0.45 -13.70 37.19
N GLN A 280 0.88 -14.90 37.61
CA GLN A 280 2.26 -15.12 38.07
C GLN A 280 3.27 -14.82 36.97
N LYS A 281 2.98 -15.18 35.72
CA LYS A 281 3.80 -14.79 34.57
C LYS A 281 3.86 -13.26 34.44
N PHE A 282 2.75 -12.54 34.58
CA PHE A 282 2.75 -11.07 34.52
C PHE A 282 3.56 -10.41 35.63
N LEU A 283 3.66 -11.05 36.79
CA LEU A 283 4.44 -10.57 37.94
C LEU A 283 5.93 -10.96 37.88
N SER A 284 6.35 -11.77 36.91
CA SER A 284 7.74 -12.16 36.77
C SER A 284 8.62 -10.93 36.46
N PRO A 285 9.91 -10.92 36.87
CA PRO A 285 10.81 -9.80 36.58
C PRO A 285 10.92 -9.45 35.09
N GLU A 286 10.73 -10.44 34.22
CA GLU A 286 10.77 -10.30 32.77
C GLU A 286 9.58 -9.48 32.24
N PHE A 287 8.37 -9.70 32.75
CA PHE A 287 7.14 -9.11 32.20
C PHE A 287 6.55 -8.00 33.06
N PHE A 288 6.98 -7.83 34.32
CA PHE A 288 6.37 -6.91 35.29
C PHE A 288 6.22 -5.47 34.78
N MET A 289 7.29 -4.89 34.24
CA MET A 289 7.24 -3.51 33.72
C MET A 289 6.43 -3.39 32.43
N LEU A 290 6.32 -4.48 31.67
CA LEU A 290 5.59 -4.52 30.41
C LEU A 290 4.08 -4.59 30.66
N THR A 291 3.66 -5.47 31.58
CA THR A 291 2.24 -5.77 31.88
C THR A 291 1.57 -4.69 32.74
N LYS A 292 2.35 -3.78 33.34
CA LYS A 292 1.85 -2.54 33.96
C LYS A 292 1.35 -1.49 32.98
N ARG A 293 1.74 -1.59 31.70
CA ARG A 293 1.26 -0.69 30.66
C ARG A 293 -0.12 -1.12 30.20
N LYS A 294 -0.85 -0.19 29.56
CA LYS A 294 -2.10 -0.52 28.87
C LYS A 294 -1.86 -1.66 27.87
N SER A 295 -2.78 -2.61 27.82
CA SER A 295 -2.66 -3.77 26.93
C SER A 295 -2.74 -3.35 25.46
N LEU A 296 -2.28 -4.23 24.56
CA LEU A 296 -2.23 -3.98 23.13
C LEU A 296 -2.80 -5.20 22.40
N THR A 297 -3.90 -5.03 21.67
CA THR A 297 -4.59 -6.15 20.99
C THR A 297 -3.97 -6.49 19.64
N LYS A 298 -3.36 -5.50 18.98
CA LYS A 298 -2.65 -5.69 17.71
C LYS A 298 -1.48 -4.72 17.60
N LEU A 299 -0.47 -5.12 16.85
CA LEU A 299 0.59 -4.22 16.42
C LEU A 299 0.05 -3.20 15.42
N ILE A 300 0.68 -2.03 15.35
CA ILE A 300 0.50 -1.16 14.20
C ILE A 300 1.05 -1.85 12.94
N GLU A 301 0.55 -1.47 11.78
CA GLU A 301 0.88 -2.13 10.52
C GLU A 301 2.39 -2.18 10.26
N THR A 302 3.09 -1.06 10.46
CA THR A 302 4.55 -0.97 10.30
C THR A 302 5.29 -1.93 11.22
N ASP A 303 5.00 -1.93 12.53
CA ASP A 303 5.59 -2.87 13.49
C ASP A 303 5.34 -4.33 13.09
N SER A 304 4.13 -4.63 12.60
CA SER A 304 3.77 -5.97 12.14
C SER A 304 4.59 -6.39 10.92
N LEU A 305 4.83 -5.49 9.97
CA LEU A 305 5.69 -5.76 8.82
C LEU A 305 7.15 -5.98 9.26
N LEU A 306 7.66 -5.13 10.16
CA LEU A 306 9.02 -5.23 10.67
C LEU A 306 9.27 -6.54 11.43
N ILE A 307 8.35 -6.95 12.30
CA ILE A 307 8.49 -8.19 13.08
C ILE A 307 8.51 -9.43 12.21
N ASN A 308 7.73 -9.43 11.14
CA ASN A 308 7.65 -10.55 10.20
C ASN A 308 8.72 -10.48 9.10
N LEU A 309 9.61 -9.47 9.15
CA LEU A 309 10.70 -9.35 8.20
C LEU A 309 11.67 -10.52 8.34
N SER A 310 11.90 -11.21 7.24
CA SER A 310 12.73 -12.40 7.13
C SER A 310 13.61 -12.32 5.89
N GLN A 311 14.50 -13.30 5.72
CA GLN A 311 15.37 -13.35 4.54
C GLN A 311 14.57 -13.47 3.23
N ASP A 312 13.45 -14.19 3.26
CA ASP A 312 12.61 -14.42 2.09
C ASP A 312 11.94 -13.13 1.60
N ASN A 313 11.76 -12.14 2.48
CA ASN A 313 11.19 -10.84 2.09
C ASN A 313 12.14 -10.02 1.22
N PHE A 314 13.43 -10.33 1.21
CA PHE A 314 14.41 -9.67 0.34
C PHE A 314 14.41 -10.19 -1.09
N ILE A 315 13.76 -11.32 -1.35
CA ILE A 315 13.75 -11.98 -2.65
C ILE A 315 12.40 -11.76 -3.31
N CYS A 316 12.42 -11.32 -4.57
CA CYS A 316 11.23 -11.27 -5.41
C CYS A 316 10.82 -12.72 -5.77
N PRO A 317 9.66 -13.21 -5.32
CA PRO A 317 9.24 -14.59 -5.59
C PRO A 317 9.00 -14.88 -7.09
N ASP A 318 8.79 -13.85 -7.90
CA ASP A 318 8.57 -14.00 -9.35
C ASP A 318 9.89 -14.08 -10.14
N ALA A 319 10.90 -13.33 -9.70
CA ALA A 319 12.20 -13.23 -10.38
C ALA A 319 13.32 -14.03 -9.69
N GLU A 320 13.06 -14.58 -8.51
CA GLU A 320 14.04 -15.26 -7.63
C GLU A 320 15.31 -14.44 -7.36
N THR A 321 15.19 -13.11 -7.42
CA THR A 321 16.29 -12.15 -7.30
C THR A 321 16.02 -11.14 -6.20
N VAL A 322 17.09 -10.57 -5.65
CA VAL A 322 16.99 -9.61 -4.55
C VAL A 322 16.39 -8.29 -5.02
N TYR A 323 15.50 -7.71 -4.22
CA TYR A 323 14.97 -6.36 -4.48
C TYR A 323 16.08 -5.32 -4.57
N ILE A 324 15.92 -4.37 -5.47
CA ILE A 324 16.88 -3.27 -5.63
C ILE A 324 16.53 -2.21 -4.57
N ILE A 325 17.50 -1.85 -3.74
CA ILE A 325 17.37 -0.78 -2.76
C ILE A 325 18.39 0.29 -3.14
N ASP A 326 17.91 1.43 -3.61
CA ASP A 326 18.72 2.60 -3.91
C ASP A 326 18.52 3.66 -2.82
N THR A 327 19.64 4.10 -2.25
CA THR A 327 19.69 5.09 -1.17
C THR A 327 20.50 6.32 -1.56
N THR A 328 20.85 6.44 -2.85
CA THR A 328 21.64 7.55 -3.38
C THR A 328 20.88 8.87 -3.24
N GLN A 329 21.64 9.97 -3.11
CA GLN A 329 21.10 11.35 -3.02
C GLN A 329 20.09 11.58 -1.86
N ALA A 330 20.16 10.78 -0.79
CA ALA A 330 19.23 10.81 0.36
C ALA A 330 17.77 10.47 -0.01
N ARG A 331 17.54 9.89 -1.18
CA ARG A 331 16.26 9.36 -1.64
C ARG A 331 16.25 7.85 -1.41
N LEU A 332 15.15 7.30 -0.88
CA LEU A 332 14.98 5.86 -0.72
C LEU A 332 14.05 5.34 -1.82
N ILE A 333 14.58 4.43 -2.63
CA ILE A 333 13.85 3.72 -3.67
C ILE A 333 13.97 2.22 -3.42
N VAL A 334 12.84 1.50 -3.44
CA VAL A 334 12.81 0.04 -3.39
C VAL A 334 12.07 -0.46 -4.62
N GLU A 335 12.73 -1.27 -5.45
CA GLU A 335 12.22 -1.64 -6.77
C GLU A 335 12.27 -3.16 -7.04
N CYS A 336 11.23 -3.65 -7.71
CA CYS A 336 11.14 -5.02 -8.17
C CYS A 336 12.12 -5.30 -9.32
N PRO A 337 13.01 -6.31 -9.20
CA PRO A 337 13.97 -6.66 -10.25
C PRO A 337 13.33 -7.39 -11.45
N ASN A 338 12.07 -7.80 -11.32
CA ASN A 338 11.43 -8.65 -12.32
C ASN A 338 11.32 -7.94 -13.67
N LEU A 339 11.72 -8.65 -14.73
CA LEU A 339 11.71 -8.19 -16.12
C LEU A 339 12.56 -6.94 -16.42
N LEU A 340 13.33 -6.39 -15.47
CA LEU A 340 14.12 -5.17 -15.72
C LEU A 340 15.14 -5.35 -16.83
N ASP A 341 15.94 -6.41 -16.79
CA ASP A 341 16.96 -6.67 -17.82
C ASP A 341 16.31 -6.91 -19.21
N TYR A 342 15.11 -7.51 -19.23
CA TYR A 342 14.35 -7.74 -20.46
C TYR A 342 13.87 -6.43 -21.09
N PHE A 343 13.27 -5.55 -20.28
CA PHE A 343 12.80 -4.25 -20.77
C PHE A 343 13.95 -3.33 -21.12
N HIS A 344 15.04 -3.34 -20.34
CA HIS A 344 16.25 -2.60 -20.64
C HIS A 344 16.82 -2.94 -22.02
N GLN A 345 16.94 -4.23 -22.35
CA GLN A 345 17.38 -4.68 -23.68
C GLN A 345 16.43 -4.22 -24.80
N LYS A 346 15.11 -4.20 -24.55
CA LYS A 346 14.15 -3.67 -25.52
C LYS A 346 14.30 -2.17 -25.71
N PHE A 347 14.46 -1.40 -24.64
CA PHE A 347 14.69 0.04 -24.73
C PHE A 347 15.97 0.34 -25.51
N GLN A 348 17.08 -0.37 -25.23
CA GLN A 348 18.32 -0.27 -26.00
C GLN A 348 18.11 -0.56 -27.49
N LYS A 349 17.37 -1.64 -27.80
CA LYS A 349 17.04 -2.00 -29.18
C LYS A 349 16.20 -0.93 -29.87
N ASN A 350 15.26 -0.31 -29.16
CA ASN A 350 14.38 0.71 -29.72
C ASN A 350 15.13 2.00 -30.03
N ILE A 351 16.14 2.39 -29.24
CA ILE A 351 16.92 3.60 -29.51
C ILE A 351 18.05 3.40 -30.53
N GLU A 352 18.40 2.15 -30.86
CA GLU A 352 19.46 1.82 -31.80
C GLU A 352 19.40 2.59 -33.14
N PRO A 353 18.22 2.78 -33.79
CA PRO A 353 18.14 3.50 -35.06
C PRO A 353 18.58 4.97 -34.99
N ILE A 354 18.53 5.56 -33.80
CA ILE A 354 18.90 6.96 -33.56
C ILE A 354 20.19 7.11 -32.75
N ARG A 355 20.86 6.01 -32.36
CA ARG A 355 22.02 6.03 -31.44
C ARG A 355 23.22 6.76 -32.04
N ASP A 356 23.57 6.45 -33.28
CA ASP A 356 24.79 6.94 -33.95
C ASP A 356 24.50 7.88 -35.13
N ILE A 357 23.55 8.80 -34.97
CA ILE A 357 23.20 9.76 -36.03
C ILE A 357 24.15 10.96 -36.04
N GLN A 358 24.40 11.49 -37.24
CA GLN A 358 25.31 12.63 -37.45
C GLN A 358 24.90 13.90 -36.67
N LEU A 359 23.59 14.08 -36.43
CA LEU A 359 23.05 15.18 -35.65
C LEU A 359 23.73 15.33 -34.28
N TYR A 360 24.00 14.23 -33.57
CA TYR A 360 24.59 14.32 -32.23
C TYR A 360 26.04 14.79 -32.26
N ASN A 361 26.80 14.36 -33.27
CA ASN A 361 28.16 14.85 -33.48
C ASN A 361 28.15 16.35 -33.81
N GLN A 362 27.17 16.84 -34.57
CA GLN A 362 27.03 18.25 -34.88
C GLN A 362 26.63 19.08 -33.64
N ILE A 363 25.75 18.57 -32.77
CA ILE A 363 25.45 19.22 -31.49
C ILE A 363 26.70 19.32 -30.60
N ARG A 364 27.51 18.25 -30.52
CA ARG A 364 28.79 18.27 -29.78
C ARG A 364 29.80 19.25 -30.39
N GLN A 365 29.82 19.41 -31.71
CA GLN A 365 30.65 20.42 -32.37
C GLN A 365 30.19 21.84 -32.05
N ILE A 366 28.87 22.09 -32.01
CA ILE A 366 28.32 23.37 -31.55
C ILE A 366 28.79 23.65 -30.11
N ASP A 367 28.72 22.67 -29.21
CA ASP A 367 29.20 22.80 -27.83
C ASP A 367 30.69 23.16 -27.79
N ALA A 368 31.53 22.47 -28.56
CA ALA A 368 32.96 22.76 -28.66
C ALA A 368 33.26 24.17 -29.21
N ILE A 369 32.48 24.64 -30.20
CA ILE A 369 32.61 26.01 -30.74
C ILE A 369 32.21 27.04 -29.69
N PHE A 370 31.13 26.80 -28.93
CA PHE A 370 30.74 27.67 -27.82
C PHE A 370 31.82 27.72 -26.74
N ASP A 371 32.39 26.58 -26.36
CA ASP A 371 33.47 26.50 -25.36
C ASP A 371 34.73 27.24 -25.83
N SER A 372 35.16 27.03 -27.07
CA SER A 372 36.30 27.77 -27.64
C SER A 372 36.04 29.28 -27.68
N THR A 373 34.83 29.71 -28.06
CA THR A 373 34.44 31.12 -28.07
C THR A 373 34.44 31.71 -26.66
N ARG A 374 33.96 30.96 -25.65
CA ARG A 374 34.01 31.35 -24.25
C ARG A 374 35.44 31.53 -23.75
N ILE A 375 36.37 30.64 -24.14
CA ILE A 375 37.79 30.75 -23.80
C ILE A 375 38.36 32.07 -24.34
N VAL A 376 38.13 32.37 -25.62
CA VAL A 376 38.61 33.63 -26.24
C VAL A 376 38.00 34.85 -25.55
N LEU A 377 36.68 34.85 -25.33
CA LEU A 377 36.00 35.93 -24.59
C LEU A 377 36.57 36.12 -23.19
N ASP A 378 36.89 35.04 -22.47
CA ASP A 378 37.46 35.11 -21.14
C ASP A 378 38.91 35.62 -21.13
N GLU A 379 39.71 35.27 -22.13
CA GLU A 379 41.05 35.82 -22.32
C GLU A 379 41.00 37.33 -22.61
N ASP A 380 40.13 37.75 -23.54
CA ASP A 380 39.93 39.16 -23.87
C ASP A 380 39.37 39.94 -22.68
N ARG A 381 38.45 39.35 -21.91
CA ARG A 381 37.94 39.90 -20.65
C ARG A 381 39.07 40.21 -19.68
N GLN A 382 40.11 39.36 -19.60
CA GLN A 382 41.27 39.60 -18.74
C GLN A 382 42.15 40.75 -19.25
N LEU A 383 42.31 40.87 -20.57
CA LEU A 383 43.07 41.94 -21.21
C LEU A 383 42.36 43.31 -21.12
N LEU A 384 41.03 43.30 -21.15
CA LEU A 384 40.19 44.49 -21.23
C LEU A 384 39.58 44.92 -19.88
N ARG A 385 40.08 44.41 -18.74
CA ARG A 385 39.55 44.70 -17.38
C ARG A 385 39.41 46.19 -17.03
N ARG A 386 40.14 47.08 -17.70
CA ARG A 386 40.10 48.54 -17.48
C ARG A 386 39.05 49.27 -18.34
N TYR A 387 38.37 48.56 -19.24
CA TYR A 387 37.40 49.10 -20.18
C TYR A 387 36.01 48.59 -19.81
N THR A 388 35.35 49.29 -18.89
CA THR A 388 34.11 48.85 -18.23
C THR A 388 32.99 48.48 -19.23
N ASP A 389 32.84 49.24 -20.31
CA ASP A 389 31.74 49.03 -21.26
C ASP A 389 31.85 47.70 -22.00
N VAL A 390 33.04 47.37 -22.54
CA VAL A 390 33.29 46.07 -23.20
C VAL A 390 33.29 44.94 -22.20
N LEU A 391 33.85 45.15 -21.00
CA LEU A 391 33.83 44.17 -19.93
C LEU A 391 32.41 43.76 -19.56
N LEU A 392 31.48 44.73 -19.52
CA LEU A 392 30.07 44.47 -19.25
C LEU A 392 29.44 43.67 -20.39
N MET A 393 29.65 44.07 -21.65
CA MET A 393 29.12 43.34 -22.81
C MET A 393 29.60 41.89 -22.88
N VAL A 394 30.88 41.64 -22.61
CA VAL A 394 31.44 40.27 -22.58
C VAL A 394 30.82 39.45 -21.45
N LYS A 395 30.65 40.03 -20.25
CA LYS A 395 30.01 39.32 -19.14
C LYS A 395 28.54 39.00 -19.42
N GLU A 396 27.79 39.95 -19.96
CA GLU A 396 26.40 39.74 -20.35
C GLU A 396 26.31 38.64 -21.41
N LEU A 397 27.15 38.68 -22.44
CA LEU A 397 27.16 37.66 -23.48
C LEU A 397 27.51 36.27 -22.93
N LEU A 398 28.50 36.14 -22.04
CA LEU A 398 28.85 34.85 -21.45
C LEU A 398 27.66 34.23 -20.69
N VAL A 399 26.91 35.04 -19.94
CA VAL A 399 25.69 34.59 -19.25
C VAL A 399 24.57 34.25 -20.24
N GLU A 400 24.40 35.05 -21.30
CA GLU A 400 23.42 34.78 -22.36
C GLU A 400 23.78 33.51 -23.15
N MET A 401 25.06 33.19 -23.34
CA MET A 401 25.52 31.98 -24.03
C MET A 401 25.18 30.70 -23.27
N ASP A 402 24.99 30.74 -21.94
CA ASP A 402 24.46 29.60 -21.17
C ASP A 402 22.98 29.32 -21.50
N GLN A 403 22.29 30.28 -22.12
CA GLN A 403 20.89 30.17 -22.52
C GLN A 403 20.72 29.59 -23.93
N LEU A 404 21.75 28.98 -24.54
CA LEU A 404 21.61 28.28 -25.82
C LEU A 404 20.54 27.16 -25.74
N SER A 405 20.37 26.55 -24.56
CA SER A 405 19.29 25.60 -24.26
C SER A 405 17.87 26.20 -24.36
N ASN A 406 17.72 27.51 -24.53
CA ASN A 406 16.42 28.11 -24.86
C ASN A 406 16.02 27.89 -26.32
N ALA A 407 16.95 27.54 -27.21
CA ALA A 407 16.61 27.08 -28.55
C ALA A 407 16.06 25.65 -28.47
N PHE A 408 14.77 25.48 -28.74
CA PHE A 408 14.06 24.20 -28.60
C PHE A 408 14.74 23.07 -29.37
N PHE A 409 15.19 23.33 -30.61
CA PHE A 409 15.88 22.31 -31.42
C PHE A 409 17.12 21.76 -30.71
N TYR A 410 17.99 22.66 -30.25
CA TYR A 410 19.24 22.31 -29.59
C TYR A 410 18.96 21.63 -28.23
N ARG A 411 18.01 22.15 -27.46
CA ARG A 411 17.60 21.55 -26.18
C ARG A 411 17.14 20.11 -26.35
N TYR A 412 16.20 19.86 -27.26
CA TYR A 412 15.65 18.52 -27.47
C TYR A 412 16.69 17.55 -28.03
N ALA A 413 17.60 18.01 -28.89
CA ALA A 413 18.71 17.18 -29.34
C ALA A 413 19.63 16.79 -28.19
N LYS A 414 19.93 17.71 -27.26
CA LYS A 414 20.74 17.44 -26.07
C LYS A 414 20.03 16.50 -25.09
N GLU A 415 18.76 16.75 -24.80
CA GLU A 415 17.92 15.86 -23.97
C GLU A 415 17.88 14.44 -24.55
N THR A 416 17.84 14.30 -25.88
CA THR A 416 17.87 12.98 -26.54
C THR A 416 19.21 12.28 -26.37
N ILE A 417 20.33 13.01 -26.47
CA ILE A 417 21.67 12.46 -26.21
C ILE A 417 21.77 12.00 -24.75
N ASP A 418 21.37 12.86 -23.81
CA ASP A 418 21.42 12.56 -22.37
C ASP A 418 20.53 11.36 -22.02
N PHE A 419 19.38 11.23 -22.68
CA PHE A 419 18.47 10.09 -22.53
C PHE A 419 19.05 8.78 -23.08
N ILE A 420 19.72 8.81 -24.23
CA ILE A 420 20.42 7.63 -24.79
C ILE A 420 21.52 7.19 -23.82
N ASP A 421 22.31 8.13 -23.31
CA ASP A 421 23.35 7.86 -22.31
C ASP A 421 22.76 7.34 -20.99
N LEU A 422 21.54 7.79 -20.62
CA LEU A 422 20.83 7.29 -19.45
C LEU A 422 20.39 5.83 -19.66
N ILE A 423 19.76 5.49 -20.80
CA ILE A 423 19.38 4.11 -21.12
C ILE A 423 20.59 3.19 -21.08
N ASP A 424 21.76 3.62 -21.56
CA ASP A 424 22.94 2.75 -21.57
C ASP A 424 23.50 2.46 -20.17
N ARG A 425 23.25 3.34 -19.20
CA ARG A 425 23.78 3.23 -17.84
C ARG A 425 22.77 2.67 -16.85
N GLU A 426 21.48 2.92 -17.05
CA GLU A 426 20.44 2.56 -16.11
C GLU A 426 19.44 1.54 -16.60
N LYS A 427 19.04 0.68 -15.65
CA LYS A 427 18.06 -0.39 -15.87
C LYS A 427 16.83 -0.29 -14.97
N GLN A 428 16.87 0.57 -13.97
CA GLN A 428 15.77 0.78 -13.02
C GLN A 428 14.59 1.46 -13.71
N LEU A 429 13.42 0.83 -13.66
CA LEU A 429 12.19 1.37 -14.21
C LEU A 429 11.74 2.63 -13.46
N SER A 430 12.04 2.75 -12.17
CA SER A 430 11.80 3.97 -11.39
C SER A 430 12.50 5.21 -11.97
N ILE A 431 13.66 5.02 -12.62
CA ILE A 431 14.42 6.07 -13.31
C ILE A 431 13.99 6.19 -14.78
N LEU A 432 13.86 5.04 -15.47
CA LEU A 432 13.60 5.02 -16.91
C LEU A 432 12.18 5.46 -17.27
N LYS A 433 11.16 5.13 -16.46
CA LYS A 433 9.76 5.52 -16.73
C LYS A 433 9.60 7.03 -16.90
N PRO A 434 9.93 7.88 -15.91
CA PRO A 434 9.78 9.33 -16.07
C PRO A 434 10.70 9.88 -17.16
N ALA A 435 11.88 9.29 -17.37
CA ALA A 435 12.79 9.72 -18.44
C ALA A 435 12.19 9.45 -19.84
N ILE A 436 11.57 8.28 -20.04
CA ILE A 436 10.87 7.93 -21.28
C ILE A 436 9.69 8.87 -21.48
N GLU A 437 8.83 9.07 -20.48
CA GLU A 437 7.66 9.96 -20.60
C GLU A 437 8.07 11.39 -20.99
N ASN A 438 9.18 11.88 -20.43
CA ASN A 438 9.71 13.20 -20.75
C ASN A 438 10.31 13.31 -22.16
N ILE A 439 10.85 12.22 -22.73
CA ILE A 439 11.56 12.26 -24.02
C ILE A 439 10.67 12.04 -25.25
N LEU A 440 9.45 11.50 -25.08
CA LEU A 440 8.53 11.26 -26.22
C LEU A 440 8.26 12.54 -27.03
N ASN A 441 7.93 13.64 -26.35
CA ASN A 441 7.65 14.93 -26.99
C ASN A 441 8.89 15.53 -27.71
N PRO A 442 10.09 15.57 -27.08
CA PRO A 442 11.34 15.90 -27.75
C PRO A 442 11.61 15.06 -29.01
N LEU A 443 11.46 13.73 -28.96
CA LEU A 443 11.68 12.85 -30.10
C LEU A 443 10.72 13.18 -31.26
N ASP A 444 9.43 13.33 -30.99
CA ASP A 444 8.45 13.67 -32.02
C ASP A 444 8.67 15.06 -32.63
N THR A 445 9.09 16.01 -31.80
CA THR A 445 9.44 17.36 -32.27
C THR A 445 10.68 17.32 -33.17
N LEU A 446 11.73 16.58 -32.77
CA LEU A 446 12.91 16.38 -33.59
C LEU A 446 12.59 15.64 -34.89
N GLY A 447 11.73 14.61 -34.85
CA GLY A 447 11.26 13.90 -36.04
C GLY A 447 10.58 14.84 -37.03
N THR A 448 9.68 15.69 -36.54
CA THR A 448 8.99 16.69 -37.37
C THR A 448 9.97 17.70 -37.97
N ARG A 449 10.88 18.24 -37.17
CA ARG A 449 11.83 19.28 -37.58
C ARG A 449 12.93 18.78 -38.51
N THR A 450 13.44 17.59 -38.29
CA THR A 450 14.39 16.95 -39.21
C THR A 450 13.72 16.65 -40.56
N ARG A 451 12.46 16.21 -40.56
CA ARG A 451 11.69 16.02 -41.80
C ARG A 451 11.45 17.32 -42.58
N THR A 452 11.14 18.43 -41.89
CA THR A 452 10.90 19.74 -42.52
C THR A 452 12.16 20.58 -42.74
N ARG A 453 13.31 20.09 -42.26
CA ARG A 453 14.59 20.82 -42.21
C ARG A 453 14.52 22.14 -41.44
N ASP A 454 13.69 22.19 -40.41
CA ASP A 454 13.44 23.38 -39.61
C ASP A 454 14.36 23.44 -38.37
N VAL A 455 15.34 24.32 -38.44
CA VAL A 455 16.26 24.69 -37.34
C VAL A 455 16.22 26.20 -37.07
N ALA A 456 15.11 26.86 -37.44
CA ALA A 456 15.05 28.31 -37.48
C ALA A 456 15.24 28.99 -36.11
N ASP A 457 14.81 28.34 -35.03
CA ASP A 457 15.01 28.84 -33.66
C ASP A 457 16.48 28.78 -33.23
N LEU A 458 17.19 27.71 -33.57
CA LEU A 458 18.63 27.59 -33.36
C LEU A 458 19.37 28.64 -34.21
N GLU A 459 19.06 28.74 -35.51
CA GLU A 459 19.66 29.75 -36.39
C GLU A 459 19.43 31.17 -35.87
N LYS A 460 18.22 31.49 -35.39
CA LYS A 460 17.90 32.78 -34.79
C LYS A 460 18.77 33.06 -33.57
N GLN A 461 18.93 32.06 -32.68
CA GLN A 461 19.73 32.20 -31.47
C GLN A 461 21.23 32.35 -31.80
N LEU A 462 21.75 31.59 -32.77
CA LEU A 462 23.14 31.70 -33.21
C LEU A 462 23.43 33.04 -33.89
N ASN A 463 22.51 33.54 -34.73
CA ASN A 463 22.62 34.87 -35.33
C ASN A 463 22.59 35.99 -34.27
N TYR A 464 21.80 35.83 -33.21
CA TYR A 464 21.79 36.75 -32.08
C TYR A 464 23.16 36.82 -31.41
N PHE A 465 23.78 35.67 -31.09
CA PHE A 465 25.12 35.63 -30.50
C PHE A 465 26.19 36.20 -31.44
N ARG A 466 26.14 35.85 -32.73
CA ARG A 466 27.02 36.42 -33.74
C ARG A 466 26.94 37.96 -33.75
N GLY A 467 25.74 38.52 -33.79
CA GLY A 467 25.57 39.98 -33.80
C GLY A 467 26.10 40.65 -32.52
N LYS A 468 26.01 39.98 -31.36
CA LYS A 468 26.64 40.45 -30.11
C LYS A 468 28.16 40.39 -30.18
N LEU A 469 28.75 39.32 -30.72
CA LEU A 469 30.19 39.18 -30.92
C LEU A 469 30.75 40.24 -31.88
N GLU A 470 30.12 40.42 -33.05
CA GLU A 470 30.52 41.45 -34.03
C GLU A 470 30.42 42.87 -33.43
N LYS A 471 29.43 43.12 -32.56
CA LYS A 471 29.32 44.39 -31.82
C LYS A 471 30.46 44.57 -30.82
N ILE A 472 30.89 43.51 -30.14
CA ILE A 472 32.04 43.55 -29.23
C ILE A 472 33.32 43.83 -30.03
N ASP A 473 33.57 43.10 -31.11
CA ASP A 473 34.75 43.25 -31.97
C ASP A 473 34.85 44.66 -32.56
N SER A 474 33.75 45.19 -33.11
CA SER A 474 33.69 46.56 -33.62
C SER A 474 33.97 47.61 -32.52
N THR A 475 33.36 47.46 -31.34
CA THR A 475 33.60 48.33 -30.19
C THR A 475 35.07 48.32 -29.77
N ILE A 476 35.71 47.14 -29.71
CA ILE A 476 37.13 46.99 -29.40
C ILE A 476 38.01 47.66 -30.46
N SER A 477 37.65 47.53 -31.75
CA SER A 477 38.41 48.11 -32.85
C SER A 477 38.43 49.65 -32.84
N GLU A 478 37.31 50.27 -32.43
CA GLU A 478 37.13 51.72 -32.29
C GLU A 478 37.84 52.27 -31.03
N MET A 479 38.11 51.43 -30.03
CA MET A 479 38.79 51.84 -28.81
C MET A 479 40.28 52.16 -29.02
N ARG A 480 40.75 53.18 -28.29
CA ARG A 480 42.16 53.53 -28.18
C ARG A 480 42.86 52.60 -27.20
N LEU A 481 43.22 51.41 -27.67
CA LEU A 481 43.96 50.41 -26.89
C LEU A 481 45.49 50.58 -27.03
N PRO A 482 46.27 50.38 -25.95
CA PRO A 482 47.71 50.23 -26.03
C PRO A 482 48.11 49.15 -27.04
N SER A 483 49.19 49.37 -27.80
CA SER A 483 49.65 48.44 -28.83
C SER A 483 49.94 47.03 -28.30
N SER A 484 50.34 46.90 -27.04
CA SER A 484 50.57 45.62 -26.35
C SER A 484 49.28 44.84 -26.09
N ILE A 485 48.15 45.52 -25.91
CA ILE A 485 46.83 44.90 -25.71
C ILE A 485 46.21 44.60 -27.07
N ARG A 486 46.23 45.56 -28.00
CA ARG A 486 45.64 45.42 -29.34
C ARG A 486 46.21 44.23 -30.13
N ARG A 487 47.48 43.85 -29.92
CA ARG A 487 48.09 42.68 -30.58
C ARG A 487 47.70 41.33 -29.98
N ARG A 488 47.11 41.32 -28.78
CA ARG A 488 46.77 40.10 -28.03
C ARG A 488 45.27 39.81 -28.02
N VAL A 489 44.45 40.84 -28.26
CA VAL A 489 43.01 40.67 -28.43
C VAL A 489 42.76 40.02 -29.78
N VAL A 490 41.97 38.95 -29.77
CA VAL A 490 41.60 38.18 -30.95
C VAL A 490 40.16 38.53 -31.31
N ASP A 491 39.81 38.52 -32.59
CA ASP A 491 38.42 38.76 -32.99
C ASP A 491 37.54 37.61 -32.50
N THR A 492 36.59 37.90 -31.64
CA THR A 492 35.78 36.90 -30.93
C THR A 492 34.75 36.24 -31.86
N SER A 493 34.38 36.92 -32.95
CA SER A 493 33.47 36.40 -33.98
C SER A 493 34.11 35.35 -34.91
N GLU A 494 35.44 35.36 -35.09
CA GLU A 494 36.15 34.43 -35.97
C GLU A 494 35.97 32.95 -35.58
N PRO A 495 36.26 32.51 -34.34
CA PRO A 495 36.05 31.12 -33.94
C PRO A 495 34.57 30.70 -33.95
N PHE A 496 33.66 31.66 -33.73
CA PHE A 496 32.22 31.39 -33.70
C PHE A 496 31.64 31.13 -35.09
N GLN A 497 32.25 31.67 -36.16
CA GLN A 497 31.74 31.57 -37.53
C GLN A 497 31.57 30.12 -38.01
N ALA A 498 32.41 29.21 -37.52
CA ALA A 498 32.33 27.77 -37.83
C ALA A 498 30.98 27.14 -37.46
N VAL A 499 30.23 27.72 -36.50
CA VAL A 499 28.93 27.17 -36.07
C VAL A 499 27.91 27.15 -37.20
N PHE A 500 27.98 28.11 -38.12
CA PHE A 500 27.05 28.21 -39.24
C PHE A 500 27.35 27.15 -40.31
N ASP A 501 28.61 26.73 -40.44
CA ASP A 501 28.98 25.62 -41.31
C ASP A 501 28.43 24.31 -40.75
N VAL A 502 28.54 24.10 -39.43
CA VAL A 502 27.96 22.95 -38.73
C VAL A 502 26.44 22.91 -38.88
N VAL A 503 25.75 24.04 -38.73
CA VAL A 503 24.29 24.12 -38.93
C VAL A 503 23.90 23.85 -40.39
N THR A 504 24.71 24.32 -41.34
CA THR A 504 24.48 24.04 -42.77
C THR A 504 24.65 22.55 -43.06
N GLU A 505 25.70 21.93 -42.54
CA GLU A 505 25.92 20.48 -42.62
C GLU A 505 24.77 19.70 -41.97
N MET A 506 24.29 20.16 -40.82
CA MET A 506 23.15 19.61 -40.10
C MET A 506 21.89 19.61 -40.97
N LYS A 507 21.52 20.75 -41.55
CA LYS A 507 20.36 20.86 -42.47
C LYS A 507 20.51 19.98 -43.71
N ASN A 508 21.73 19.81 -44.21
CA ASN A 508 22.01 18.96 -45.36
C ASN A 508 21.91 17.46 -45.03
N SER A 509 22.23 17.07 -43.80
CA SER A 509 22.08 15.69 -43.31
C SER A 509 20.60 15.30 -43.12
N PHE A 510 19.72 16.28 -42.94
CA PHE A 510 18.31 16.05 -42.69
C PHE A 510 17.55 15.54 -43.91
N ASN A 511 16.79 14.47 -43.67
CA ASN A 511 15.99 13.79 -44.67
C ASN A 511 14.74 13.19 -44.00
N PRO A 512 13.69 12.89 -44.78
CA PRO A 512 12.46 12.31 -44.24
C PRO A 512 12.67 10.99 -43.51
N GLU A 513 13.61 10.14 -43.95
CA GLU A 513 13.91 8.84 -43.31
C GLU A 513 14.40 9.01 -41.87
N LEU A 514 15.26 9.99 -41.61
CA LEU A 514 15.72 10.32 -40.25
C LEU A 514 14.56 10.81 -39.37
N GLY A 515 13.67 11.63 -39.94
CA GLY A 515 12.48 12.10 -39.23
C GLY A 515 11.53 10.96 -38.85
N GLU A 516 11.31 10.01 -39.76
CA GLU A 516 10.53 8.80 -39.47
C GLU A 516 11.20 7.92 -38.40
N LYS A 517 12.53 7.78 -38.40
CA LYS A 517 13.25 7.06 -37.33
C LYS A 517 12.93 7.62 -35.95
N PHE A 518 12.95 8.94 -35.76
CA PHE A 518 12.60 9.55 -34.47
C PHE A 518 11.17 9.23 -34.03
N HIS A 519 10.20 9.32 -34.94
CA HIS A 519 8.80 8.98 -34.66
C HIS A 519 8.60 7.50 -34.35
N GLU A 520 9.27 6.61 -35.09
CA GLU A 520 9.25 5.17 -34.85
C GLU A 520 9.84 4.83 -33.47
N VAL A 521 10.97 5.45 -33.11
CA VAL A 521 11.57 5.27 -31.78
C VAL A 521 10.65 5.78 -30.67
N SER A 522 10.06 6.97 -30.80
CA SER A 522 9.09 7.51 -29.84
C SER A 522 7.94 6.51 -29.60
N LYS A 523 7.32 6.04 -30.69
CA LYS A 523 6.20 5.10 -30.63
C LYS A 523 6.58 3.73 -30.04
N GLU A 524 7.73 3.17 -30.42
CA GLU A 524 8.17 1.87 -29.89
C GLU A 524 8.64 1.98 -28.43
N LEU A 525 9.20 3.11 -28.00
CA LEU A 525 9.50 3.39 -26.58
C LEU A 525 8.22 3.45 -25.75
N GLU A 526 7.22 4.25 -26.16
CA GLU A 526 5.92 4.34 -25.49
C GLU A 526 5.26 2.96 -25.38
N LYS A 527 5.19 2.23 -26.48
CA LYS A 527 4.65 0.86 -26.50
C LYS A 527 5.45 -0.09 -25.61
N THR A 528 6.77 0.03 -25.55
CA THR A 528 7.60 -0.83 -24.69
C THR A 528 7.42 -0.49 -23.23
N LEU A 529 7.24 0.80 -22.89
CA LEU A 529 6.90 1.24 -21.54
C LEU A 529 5.53 0.70 -21.11
N LEU A 530 4.51 0.79 -21.96
CA LEU A 530 3.19 0.19 -21.70
C LEU A 530 3.30 -1.32 -21.48
N ASN A 531 4.05 -2.03 -22.32
CA ASN A 531 4.31 -3.45 -22.11
C ASN A 531 5.11 -3.73 -20.81
N ALA A 532 5.91 -2.78 -20.33
CA ALA A 532 6.63 -2.91 -19.06
C ALA A 532 5.70 -2.83 -17.85
N LEU A 533 4.66 -1.99 -17.94
CA LEU A 533 3.62 -1.86 -16.94
C LEU A 533 2.63 -3.03 -16.98
N GLU A 534 2.22 -3.46 -18.18
CA GLU A 534 1.28 -4.59 -18.35
C GLU A 534 1.96 -5.96 -18.12
N GLY A 535 3.27 -6.06 -18.34
CA GLY A 535 4.05 -7.29 -18.19
C GLY A 535 4.05 -8.21 -19.42
N GLN A 536 4.56 -9.44 -19.23
CA GLN A 536 4.76 -10.44 -20.27
C GLN A 536 3.97 -11.72 -20.00
N SER A 537 3.35 -12.27 -21.05
CA SER A 537 2.69 -13.56 -21.01
C SER A 537 3.65 -14.70 -21.39
N GLU A 538 3.80 -15.69 -20.51
CA GLU A 538 4.50 -16.96 -20.75
C GLU A 538 3.50 -18.09 -20.96
N ARG A 539 3.68 -18.94 -21.97
CA ARG A 539 2.82 -20.11 -22.18
C ARG A 539 3.14 -21.21 -21.17
N VAL A 540 2.13 -21.64 -20.41
CA VAL A 540 2.23 -22.73 -19.44
C VAL A 540 1.22 -23.81 -19.80
N TYR A 541 1.59 -25.08 -19.62
CA TYR A 541 0.71 -26.23 -19.91
C TYR A 541 0.10 -26.21 -21.32
N VAL A 542 0.90 -25.85 -22.34
CA VAL A 542 0.57 -25.84 -23.79
C VAL A 542 -0.44 -24.78 -24.23
N ILE A 543 -1.58 -24.66 -23.54
CA ILE A 543 -2.72 -23.81 -23.95
C ILE A 543 -3.02 -22.66 -23.00
N PHE A 544 -2.43 -22.66 -21.80
CA PHE A 544 -2.62 -21.58 -20.83
C PHE A 544 -1.44 -20.63 -20.87
N SER A 545 -1.63 -19.47 -20.23
CA SER A 545 -0.59 -18.48 -20.09
C SER A 545 -0.54 -17.97 -18.66
N LYS A 546 0.68 -17.76 -18.17
CA LYS A 546 0.96 -17.07 -16.93
C LYS A 546 1.49 -15.67 -17.25
N GLN A 547 1.03 -14.66 -16.54
CA GLN A 547 1.47 -13.29 -16.68
C GLN A 547 2.57 -13.00 -15.64
N HIS A 548 3.72 -12.56 -16.12
CA HIS A 548 4.81 -12.03 -15.30
C HIS A 548 4.79 -10.52 -15.44
N ILE A 549 4.77 -9.80 -14.31
CA ILE A 549 4.73 -8.34 -14.30
C ILE A 549 5.90 -7.79 -13.49
N ASN A 550 6.33 -6.56 -13.79
CA ASN A 550 7.10 -5.82 -12.81
C ASN A 550 6.15 -5.42 -11.68
N HIS A 551 6.46 -5.83 -10.45
CA HIS A 551 5.56 -5.61 -9.30
C HIS A 551 5.57 -4.18 -8.77
N GLY A 552 6.35 -3.30 -9.40
CA GLY A 552 6.44 -1.87 -9.14
C GLY A 552 7.64 -1.46 -8.29
N TYR A 553 7.61 -0.20 -7.87
CA TYR A 553 8.60 0.42 -7.01
C TYR A 553 7.94 1.34 -5.98
N ILE A 554 8.66 1.60 -4.89
CA ILE A 554 8.33 2.65 -3.92
C ILE A 554 9.42 3.70 -3.99
N ASP A 555 9.03 4.92 -4.27
CA ASP A 555 9.95 6.06 -4.37
C ASP A 555 9.47 7.17 -3.44
N SER A 556 10.25 7.49 -2.41
CA SER A 556 9.95 8.59 -1.48
C SER A 556 8.57 8.47 -0.80
N GLY A 557 8.01 7.26 -0.75
CA GLY A 557 6.71 6.93 -0.15
C GLY A 557 5.59 6.78 -1.16
N GLU A 558 5.81 7.14 -2.43
CA GLU A 558 4.86 6.95 -3.53
C GLU A 558 5.04 5.53 -4.09
N LYS A 559 3.93 4.80 -4.17
CA LYS A 559 3.90 3.43 -4.69
C LYS A 559 3.42 3.47 -6.13
N SER A 560 4.21 2.93 -7.05
CA SER A 560 3.92 3.00 -8.47
C SER A 560 2.60 2.32 -8.89
N TRP A 561 2.05 1.44 -8.05
CA TRP A 561 0.81 0.69 -8.28
C TRP A 561 -0.42 1.26 -7.57
N GLU A 562 -0.30 2.39 -6.86
CA GLU A 562 -1.44 3.11 -6.28
C GLU A 562 -1.92 4.25 -7.19
N GLU A 563 -1.16 4.58 -8.24
CA GLU A 563 -1.44 5.66 -9.20
C GLU A 563 -2.12 5.16 -10.50
N GLU A 564 -2.26 3.84 -10.66
CA GLU A 564 -2.97 3.18 -11.78
C GLU A 564 -4.45 2.95 -11.44
#